data_AF-A0A498SQE5-F1
#
_entry.id   AF-A0A498SQE5-F1
#
_cell.length_a   1.000
_cell.length_b   1.000
_cell.length_c   1.000
_cell.angle_alpha   90.00
_cell.angle_beta   90.00
_cell.angle_gamma   90.00
#
_symmetry.space_group_name_H-M   'P 1'
#
loop_
_entity.id
_entity.type
_entity.pdbx_description
1 polymer ?
#
loop_
_entity_poly.entity_id
_entity_poly.type
_entity_poly.pdbx_seq_one_letter_code
_entity_poly.pdbx_strand_id
1 'polypeptide(L)'
;MDEMSDMLENIKSSIIRWWIAISVDRQPKPNPARMVTVQELPMYPDETPYYKEVQELPMSIKKEMALLRQVALRRFGVLGIYLSKSLQESYLKVGEKSKNIFNAAEEFKQFLQEDYGVLLKAAVITVGGLTGFFLGVRKSVFRRFLYSGMGLLTMTAFCYPYEAVAVTRIAVEHGKVAWDDFVRSPEPHVYSPRTNESSASDSE
;
A
#
# COMPACT_ATOMS: atom_id res chain seq x y z
N MET A 1 5.56 35.09 12.25
CA MET A 1 5.36 34.32 10.99
C MET A 1 6.70 33.93 10.37
N ASP A 2 7.79 34.58 10.79
CA ASP A 2 9.15 34.40 10.27
C ASP A 2 9.83 33.07 10.70
N GLU A 3 9.46 32.52 11.85
CA GLU A 3 10.02 31.24 12.34
C GLU A 3 9.66 30.05 11.44
N MET A 4 8.48 30.07 10.82
CA MET A 4 8.02 29.00 9.93
C MET A 4 8.69 29.08 8.55
N SER A 5 9.05 30.29 8.08
CA SER A 5 9.82 30.45 6.84
C SER A 5 11.26 29.99 7.01
N ASP A 6 11.89 30.30 8.14
CA ASP A 6 13.27 29.88 8.44
C ASP A 6 13.38 28.35 8.53
N MET A 7 12.40 27.69 9.16
CA MET A 7 12.33 26.23 9.18
C MET A 7 12.18 25.64 7.77
N LEU A 8 11.38 26.26 6.91
CA LEU A 8 11.16 25.79 5.55
C LEU A 8 12.43 25.91 4.69
N GLU A 9 13.18 26.99 4.84
CA GLU A 9 14.46 27.19 4.15
C GLU A 9 15.51 26.17 4.60
N ASN A 10 15.55 25.87 5.90
CA ASN A 10 16.47 24.87 6.45
C ASN A 10 16.12 23.44 5.99
N ILE A 11 14.83 23.13 5.84
CA ILE A 11 14.38 21.85 5.28
C ILE A 11 14.74 21.75 3.80
N LYS A 12 14.51 22.80 3.01
CA LYS A 12 14.88 22.84 1.59
C LYS A 12 16.37 22.64 1.39
N SER A 13 17.20 23.34 2.15
CA SER A 13 18.66 23.21 2.05
C SER A 13 19.14 21.81 2.43
N SER A 14 18.52 21.20 3.44
CA SER A 14 18.81 19.82 3.87
C SER A 14 18.44 18.79 2.79
N ILE A 15 17.30 18.96 2.12
CA ILE A 15 16.88 18.08 1.02
C ILE A 15 17.83 18.21 -0.18
N ILE A 16 18.25 19.43 -0.54
CA ILE A 16 19.19 19.67 -1.64
C ILE A 16 20.54 19.01 -1.34
N ARG A 17 21.07 19.21 -0.12
CA ARG A 17 22.32 18.58 0.32
C ARG A 17 22.24 17.05 0.28
N TRP A 18 21.13 16.49 0.76
CA TRP A 18 20.90 15.05 0.71
C TRP A 18 20.79 14.52 -0.72
N TRP A 19 20.11 15.24 -1.61
CA TRP A 19 19.98 14.85 -3.02
C TRP A 19 21.31 14.91 -3.77
N ILE A 20 22.16 15.89 -3.44
CA ILE A 20 23.53 15.94 -3.94
C ILE A 20 24.32 14.74 -3.41
N ALA A 21 24.26 14.45 -2.11
CA ALA A 21 24.97 13.32 -1.52
C ALA A 21 24.56 11.97 -2.15
N ILE A 22 23.28 11.77 -2.45
CA ILE A 22 22.78 10.50 -3.02
C ILE A 22 23.06 10.34 -4.52
N SER A 23 23.27 11.45 -5.23
CA SER A 23 23.56 11.46 -6.67
C SER A 23 25.06 11.40 -6.98
N VAL A 24 25.92 11.86 -6.07
CA VAL A 24 27.39 11.81 -6.21
C VAL A 24 27.91 10.39 -6.41
N ASP A 25 27.42 9.41 -5.65
CA ASP A 25 27.87 8.02 -5.78
C ASP A 25 27.33 7.31 -7.03
N ARG A 26 26.26 7.83 -7.64
CA ARG A 26 25.66 7.25 -8.85
C ARG A 26 26.24 7.82 -10.14
N GLN A 27 26.98 8.92 -10.07
CA GLN A 27 27.64 9.46 -11.25
C GLN A 27 28.94 8.70 -11.54
N PRO A 28 29.18 8.26 -12.78
CA PRO A 28 30.46 7.67 -13.14
C PRO A 28 31.57 8.71 -12.91
N LYS A 29 32.62 8.33 -12.17
CA LYS A 29 33.76 9.21 -11.90
C LYS A 29 34.37 9.68 -13.23
N PRO A 30 34.50 10.99 -13.47
CA PRO A 30 35.00 11.50 -14.74
C PRO A 30 36.44 11.03 -14.95
N ASN A 31 36.67 10.22 -15.99
CA ASN A 31 38.00 9.77 -16.37
C ASN A 31 38.68 10.88 -17.19
N PRO A 32 39.78 11.50 -16.70
CA PRO A 32 40.43 12.61 -17.39
C PRO A 32 40.99 12.23 -18.77
N ALA A 33 41.28 10.95 -19.01
CA ALA A 33 41.73 10.45 -20.31
C ALA A 33 40.59 10.25 -21.32
N ARG A 34 39.32 10.39 -20.89
CA ARG A 34 38.11 10.23 -21.71
C ARG A 34 37.19 11.45 -21.58
N MET A 35 37.76 12.61 -21.29
CA MET A 35 37.05 13.88 -21.39
C MET A 35 37.03 14.30 -22.85
N VAL A 36 35.83 14.36 -23.41
CA VAL A 36 35.59 14.66 -24.82
C VAL A 36 34.87 16.00 -24.87
N THR A 37 35.29 16.91 -25.74
CA THR A 37 34.62 18.22 -25.87
C THR A 37 33.19 18.01 -26.41
N VAL A 38 32.26 18.90 -26.10
CA VAL A 38 30.82 18.78 -26.49
C VAL A 38 30.64 18.51 -28.00
N GLN A 39 31.61 18.95 -28.80
CA GLN A 39 31.62 18.83 -30.27
C GLN A 39 32.13 17.47 -30.78
N GLU A 40 32.86 16.72 -29.96
CA GLU A 40 33.41 15.39 -30.29
C GLU A 40 32.52 14.26 -29.78
N LEU A 41 31.43 14.56 -29.05
CA LEU A 41 30.40 13.56 -28.83
C LEU A 41 29.80 13.21 -30.19
N PRO A 42 29.70 11.92 -30.57
CA PRO A 42 28.87 11.53 -31.68
C PRO A 42 27.43 11.86 -31.28
N MET A 43 27.00 13.08 -31.60
CA MET A 43 25.60 13.39 -31.75
C MET A 43 25.11 12.38 -32.78
N TYR A 44 24.21 11.50 -32.36
CA TYR A 44 23.43 10.76 -33.33
C TYR A 44 22.96 11.79 -34.35
N PRO A 45 23.22 11.60 -35.65
CA PRO A 45 22.57 12.43 -36.64
C PRO A 45 21.10 12.43 -36.26
N ASP A 46 20.50 13.61 -36.23
CA ASP A 46 19.07 13.76 -36.01
C ASP A 46 18.37 13.29 -37.30
N GLU A 47 18.59 12.03 -37.67
CA GLU A 47 17.70 11.31 -38.54
C GLU A 47 16.46 11.09 -37.70
N THR A 48 15.65 12.15 -37.66
CA THR A 48 14.28 12.11 -37.21
C THR A 48 13.70 10.85 -37.84
N PRO A 49 13.48 9.76 -37.09
CA PRO A 49 12.77 8.64 -37.67
C PRO A 49 11.48 9.26 -38.17
N TYR A 50 11.12 9.02 -39.43
CA TYR A 50 9.84 9.47 -39.96
C TYR A 50 8.76 8.69 -39.22
N TYR A 51 8.48 9.09 -37.98
CA TYR A 51 7.29 8.70 -37.28
C TYR A 51 6.19 9.39 -38.07
N LYS A 52 5.57 8.64 -38.97
CA LYS A 52 4.24 8.99 -39.40
C LYS A 52 3.44 8.84 -38.12
N GLU A 53 3.26 9.95 -37.39
CA GLU A 53 2.31 10.04 -36.31
C GLU A 53 0.99 9.63 -36.96
N VAL A 54 0.66 8.34 -36.80
CA VAL A 54 -0.64 7.84 -37.21
C VAL A 54 -1.55 8.62 -36.30
N GLN A 55 -2.16 9.65 -36.87
CA GLN A 55 -3.16 10.46 -36.23
C GLN A 55 -4.28 9.46 -35.92
N GLU A 56 -4.19 8.81 -34.76
CA GLU A 56 -5.25 7.94 -34.29
C GLU A 56 -6.43 8.89 -34.15
N LEU A 57 -7.36 8.74 -35.11
CA LEU A 57 -8.62 9.46 -35.12
C LEU A 57 -9.12 9.45 -33.68
N PRO A 58 -9.38 10.61 -33.05
CA PRO A 58 -9.71 10.65 -31.65
C PRO A 58 -11.03 9.91 -31.47
N MET A 59 -10.94 8.62 -31.16
CA MET A 59 -12.11 7.81 -30.89
C MET A 59 -12.82 8.49 -29.73
N SER A 60 -14.12 8.75 -29.90
CA SER A 60 -14.98 9.40 -28.91
C SER A 60 -14.71 8.91 -27.48
N ILE A 61 -14.45 7.60 -27.35
CA ILE A 61 -14.12 6.90 -26.11
C ILE A 61 -12.89 7.47 -25.38
N LYS A 62 -11.82 7.89 -26.08
CA LYS A 62 -10.62 8.45 -25.41
C LYS A 62 -10.89 9.82 -24.78
N LYS A 63 -11.75 10.63 -25.41
CA LYS A 63 -12.19 11.93 -24.87
C LYS A 63 -13.08 11.74 -23.63
N GLU A 64 -14.00 10.79 -23.69
CA GLU A 64 -14.87 10.39 -22.57
C GLU A 64 -14.04 9.94 -21.36
N MET A 65 -13.03 9.08 -21.58
CA MET A 65 -12.16 8.61 -20.49
C MET A 65 -11.27 9.71 -19.91
N ALA A 66 -10.79 10.65 -20.73
CA ALA A 66 -10.01 11.79 -20.24
C ALA A 66 -10.86 12.71 -19.35
N LEU A 67 -12.11 12.96 -19.73
CA LEU A 67 -13.06 13.74 -18.92
C LEU A 67 -13.42 13.01 -17.62
N LEU A 68 -13.72 11.71 -17.69
CA LEU A 68 -14.00 10.90 -16.50
C LEU A 68 -12.81 10.91 -15.53
N ARG A 69 -11.58 10.79 -16.04
CA ARG A 69 -10.37 10.85 -15.22
C ARG A 69 -10.20 12.21 -14.55
N GLN A 70 -10.45 13.30 -15.27
CA GLN A 70 -10.30 14.66 -14.74
C GLN A 70 -11.37 14.98 -13.69
N VAL A 71 -12.61 14.56 -13.91
CA VAL A 71 -13.72 14.70 -12.95
C VAL A 71 -13.48 13.81 -11.73
N ALA A 72 -13.04 12.57 -11.93
CA ALA A 72 -12.69 11.66 -10.84
C ALA A 72 -11.57 12.25 -9.99
N LEU A 73 -10.46 12.70 -10.57
CA LEU A 73 -9.36 13.29 -9.82
C LEU A 73 -9.77 14.55 -9.05
N ARG A 74 -10.62 15.42 -9.62
CA ARG A 74 -11.16 16.59 -8.89
C ARG A 74 -12.08 16.16 -7.75
N ARG A 75 -13.01 15.23 -7.98
CA ARG A 75 -13.93 14.75 -6.94
C ARG A 75 -13.19 14.00 -5.84
N PHE A 76 -12.29 13.09 -6.17
CA PHE A 76 -11.51 12.35 -5.18
C PHE A 76 -10.47 13.22 -4.47
N GLY A 77 -9.90 14.23 -5.14
CA GLY A 77 -9.02 15.21 -4.49
C GLY A 77 -9.78 16.06 -3.47
N VAL A 78 -10.93 16.61 -3.86
CA VAL A 78 -11.79 17.42 -2.97
C VAL A 78 -12.41 16.57 -1.86
N LEU A 79 -12.94 15.37 -2.18
CA LEU A 79 -13.43 14.42 -1.19
C LEU A 79 -12.31 13.97 -0.25
N GLY A 80 -11.11 13.69 -0.75
CA GLY A 80 -9.98 13.31 0.10
C GLY A 80 -9.59 14.41 1.09
N ILE A 81 -9.62 15.68 0.66
CA ILE A 81 -9.37 16.84 1.53
C ILE A 81 -10.53 17.04 2.52
N TYR A 82 -11.78 16.96 2.07
CA TYR A 82 -12.95 17.06 2.94
C TYR A 82 -13.05 15.93 3.96
N LEU A 83 -12.74 14.70 3.55
CA LEU A 83 -12.83 13.51 4.38
C LEU A 83 -11.67 13.47 5.38
N SER A 84 -10.46 13.88 4.99
CA SER A 84 -9.35 14.05 5.94
C SER A 84 -9.57 15.19 6.93
N LYS A 85 -10.14 16.31 6.48
CA LYS A 85 -10.52 17.42 7.37
C LYS A 85 -11.65 17.02 8.34
N SER A 86 -12.67 16.34 7.84
CA SER A 86 -13.77 15.80 8.65
C SER A 86 -13.26 14.77 9.67
N LEU A 87 -12.38 13.86 9.26
CA LEU A 87 -11.70 12.92 10.17
C LEU A 87 -10.90 13.68 11.23
N GLN A 88 -10.09 14.66 10.86
CA GLN A 88 -9.25 15.41 11.79
C GLN A 88 -10.07 16.21 12.81
N GLU A 89 -11.18 16.83 12.39
CA GLU A 89 -12.13 17.50 13.30
C GLU A 89 -12.88 16.52 14.19
N SER A 90 -13.17 15.32 13.70
CA SER A 90 -13.80 14.25 14.48
C SER A 90 -12.86 13.70 15.54
N TYR A 91 -11.57 13.52 15.24
CA TYR A 91 -10.53 13.01 16.15
C TYR A 91 -10.23 13.98 17.31
N LEU A 92 -10.34 15.30 17.12
CA LEU A 92 -10.17 16.29 18.19
C LEU A 92 -11.39 16.43 19.11
N LYS A 93 -12.58 16.01 18.66
CA LYS A 93 -13.85 16.08 19.41
C LYS A 93 -14.31 14.73 20.01
N VAL A 94 -13.48 13.68 19.92
CA VAL A 94 -13.81 12.30 20.33
C VAL A 94 -14.20 12.18 21.80
N GLY A 95 -13.70 13.06 22.66
CA GLY A 95 -14.04 13.03 24.10
C GLY A 95 -15.54 13.20 24.39
N GLU A 96 -16.21 14.12 23.69
CA GLU A 96 -17.62 14.47 23.98
C GLU A 96 -18.62 13.90 22.96
N LYS A 97 -18.22 13.72 21.70
CA LYS A 97 -19.11 13.23 20.63
C LYS A 97 -19.15 11.72 20.47
N SER A 98 -18.40 10.98 21.29
CA SER A 98 -18.38 9.51 21.28
C SER A 98 -19.79 8.92 21.39
N LYS A 99 -20.63 9.46 22.28
CA LYS A 99 -22.02 8.99 22.48
C LYS A 99 -22.86 9.04 21.21
N ASN A 100 -22.72 10.08 20.40
CA ASN A 100 -23.48 10.21 19.15
C ASN A 100 -22.99 9.23 18.07
N ILE A 101 -21.68 8.97 18.03
CA ILE A 101 -21.09 7.97 17.12
C ILE A 101 -21.51 6.56 17.56
N PHE A 102 -21.54 6.29 18.87
CA PHE A 102 -22.03 5.03 19.40
C PHE A 102 -23.52 4.83 19.11
N ASN A 103 -24.36 5.86 19.31
CA ASN A 103 -25.78 5.79 18.98
C ASN A 103 -26.00 5.58 17.48
N ALA A 104 -25.27 6.30 16.62
CA ALA A 104 -25.34 6.10 15.17
C ALA A 104 -24.86 4.71 14.75
N ALA A 105 -23.84 4.16 15.40
CA ALA A 105 -23.40 2.79 15.18
C ALA A 105 -24.46 1.78 15.67
N GLU A 106 -25.11 2.04 16.80
CA GLU A 106 -26.14 1.16 17.35
C GLU A 106 -27.40 1.14 16.47
N GLU A 107 -27.82 2.29 15.93
CA GLU A 107 -28.84 2.38 14.89
C GLU A 107 -28.41 1.57 13.65
N PHE A 108 -27.18 1.76 13.15
CA PHE A 108 -26.67 1.00 12.01
C PHE A 108 -26.63 -0.51 12.27
N LYS A 109 -26.37 -0.92 13.51
CA LYS A 109 -26.40 -2.32 13.95
C LYS A 109 -27.82 -2.88 13.91
N GLN A 110 -28.80 -2.13 14.40
CA GLN A 110 -30.22 -2.50 14.34
C GLN A 110 -30.67 -2.61 12.87
N PHE A 111 -30.31 -1.65 12.02
CA PHE A 111 -30.56 -1.71 10.57
C PHE A 111 -29.95 -2.94 9.88
N LEU A 112 -28.78 -3.41 10.32
CA LEU A 112 -28.16 -4.63 9.79
C LEU A 112 -28.76 -5.92 10.36
N GLN A 113 -29.37 -5.85 11.56
CA GLN A 113 -30.02 -6.98 12.22
C GLN A 113 -31.45 -7.20 11.76
N GLU A 114 -32.20 -6.15 11.46
CA GLU A 114 -33.64 -6.23 11.23
C GLU A 114 -34.02 -6.66 9.81
N ASP A 115 -33.23 -6.39 8.75
CA ASP A 115 -33.81 -6.49 7.40
C ASP A 115 -32.95 -6.94 6.19
N TYR A 116 -31.78 -7.60 6.33
CA TYR A 116 -31.01 -7.94 5.11
C TYR A 116 -30.39 -9.33 4.98
N GLY A 117 -30.48 -9.83 3.74
CA GLY A 117 -29.83 -11.03 3.24
C GLY A 117 -28.31 -10.90 3.09
N VAL A 118 -27.66 -12.05 2.89
CA VAL A 118 -26.19 -12.24 2.85
C VAL A 118 -25.47 -11.25 1.90
N LEU A 119 -26.16 -10.76 0.88
CA LEU A 119 -25.66 -9.79 -0.09
C LEU A 119 -25.31 -8.42 0.52
N LEU A 120 -26.12 -7.86 1.42
CA LEU A 120 -25.81 -6.53 1.99
C LEU A 120 -24.66 -6.62 3.00
N LYS A 121 -24.60 -7.71 3.77
CA LYS A 121 -23.48 -7.96 4.71
C LYS A 121 -22.16 -8.04 3.95
N ALA A 122 -22.12 -8.77 2.84
CA ALA A 122 -20.96 -8.84 1.96
C ALA A 122 -20.63 -7.47 1.31
N ALA A 123 -21.64 -6.69 0.90
CA ALA A 123 -21.44 -5.36 0.35
C ALA A 123 -20.79 -4.40 1.36
N VAL A 124 -21.24 -4.38 2.61
CA VAL A 124 -20.64 -3.54 3.65
C VAL A 124 -19.18 -3.94 3.92
N ILE A 125 -18.91 -5.24 4.01
CA ILE A 125 -17.56 -5.76 4.23
C ILE A 125 -16.61 -5.37 3.09
N THR A 126 -17.06 -5.50 1.84
CA THR A 126 -16.27 -5.13 0.66
C THR A 126 -16.02 -3.63 0.60
N VAL A 127 -17.00 -2.78 0.92
CA VAL A 127 -16.82 -1.33 1.01
C VAL A 127 -15.82 -0.97 2.12
N GLY A 128 -15.87 -1.64 3.27
CA GLY A 128 -14.90 -1.46 4.35
C GLY A 128 -13.47 -1.83 3.95
N GLY A 129 -13.29 -2.98 3.29
CA GLY A 129 -12.00 -3.42 2.77
C GLY A 129 -11.44 -2.51 1.68
N LEU A 130 -12.28 -2.09 0.74
CA LEU A 130 -11.90 -1.17 -0.34
C LEU A 130 -11.48 0.19 0.22
N THR A 131 -12.22 0.71 1.20
CA THR A 131 -11.90 1.97 1.89
C THR A 131 -10.56 1.87 2.63
N GLY A 132 -10.30 0.74 3.32
CA GLY A 132 -9.01 0.46 3.94
C GLY A 132 -7.87 0.37 2.92
N PHE A 133 -8.10 -0.26 1.77
CA PHE A 133 -7.13 -0.36 0.69
C PHE A 133 -6.76 1.01 0.10
N PHE A 134 -7.75 1.85 -0.17
CA PHE A 134 -7.53 3.22 -0.66
C PHE A 134 -6.75 4.08 0.34
N LEU A 135 -7.03 3.93 1.65
CA LEU A 135 -6.29 4.62 2.71
C LEU A 135 -4.81 4.18 2.77
N GLY A 136 -4.52 2.92 2.44
CA GLY A 136 -3.17 2.37 2.38
C GLY A 136 -2.36 2.73 1.13
N VAL A 137 -3.01 3.24 0.06
CA VAL A 137 -2.38 3.37 -1.28
C VAL A 137 -1.17 4.29 -1.30
N ARG A 138 -1.12 5.27 -0.39
CA ARG A 138 -0.05 6.28 -0.29
C ARG A 138 1.25 5.76 0.36
N LYS A 139 1.25 4.53 0.89
CA LYS A 139 2.40 3.89 1.56
C LYS A 139 2.72 2.52 0.94
N SER A 140 3.76 1.86 1.48
CA SER A 140 4.28 0.55 1.05
C SER A 140 3.19 -0.52 0.85
N VAL A 141 3.43 -1.46 -0.08
CA VAL A 141 2.53 -2.58 -0.42
C VAL A 141 2.07 -3.38 0.80
N PHE A 142 2.94 -3.61 1.78
CA PHE A 142 2.57 -4.31 3.02
C PHE A 142 1.48 -3.57 3.81
N ARG A 143 1.58 -2.23 3.87
CA ARG A 143 0.60 -1.41 4.58
C ARG A 143 -0.75 -1.41 3.89
N ARG A 144 -0.78 -1.56 2.56
CA ARG A 144 -2.03 -1.71 1.79
C ARG A 144 -2.79 -2.96 2.20
N PHE A 145 -2.09 -4.09 2.35
CA PHE A 145 -2.70 -5.34 2.81
C PHE A 145 -3.19 -5.22 4.26
N LEU A 146 -2.39 -4.65 5.16
CA LEU A 146 -2.81 -4.47 6.56
C LEU A 146 -4.05 -3.57 6.71
N TYR A 147 -4.08 -2.41 6.04
CA TYR A 147 -5.23 -1.50 6.13
C TYR A 147 -6.48 -2.08 5.47
N SER A 148 -6.34 -2.79 4.36
CA SER A 148 -7.45 -3.53 3.73
C SER A 148 -7.97 -4.63 4.66
N GLY A 149 -7.07 -5.43 5.24
CA GLY A 149 -7.40 -6.48 6.19
C GLY A 149 -8.11 -5.94 7.43
N MET A 150 -7.61 -4.86 8.03
CA MET A 150 -8.29 -4.20 9.16
C MET A 150 -9.67 -3.65 8.77
N GLY A 151 -9.83 -3.09 7.57
CA GLY A 151 -11.13 -2.60 7.08
C GLY A 151 -12.15 -3.73 6.90
N LEU A 152 -11.71 -4.85 6.34
CA LEU A 152 -12.51 -6.07 6.24
C LEU A 152 -12.88 -6.61 7.62
N LEU A 153 -11.89 -6.74 8.52
CA LEU A 153 -12.06 -7.37 9.83
C LEU A 153 -12.96 -6.54 10.75
N THR A 154 -12.84 -5.22 10.72
CA THR A 154 -13.71 -4.33 11.51
C THR A 154 -15.17 -4.39 11.04
N MET A 155 -15.41 -4.44 9.73
CA MET A 155 -16.78 -4.59 9.20
C MET A 155 -17.34 -6.00 9.41
N THR A 156 -16.53 -7.06 9.28
CA THR A 156 -16.99 -8.43 9.55
C THR A 156 -17.33 -8.64 11.02
N ALA A 157 -16.50 -8.14 11.94
CA ALA A 157 -16.76 -8.22 13.37
C ALA A 157 -18.09 -7.52 13.75
N PHE A 158 -18.43 -6.44 13.05
CA PHE A 158 -19.66 -5.71 13.27
C PHE A 158 -20.89 -6.45 12.71
N CYS A 159 -20.79 -7.01 11.50
CA CYS A 159 -21.87 -7.76 10.84
C CYS A 159 -22.10 -9.18 11.40
N TYR A 160 -21.06 -9.80 12.00
CA TYR A 160 -21.06 -11.19 12.49
C TYR A 160 -20.38 -11.33 13.87
N PRO A 161 -20.93 -10.69 14.93
CA PRO A 161 -20.27 -10.65 16.23
C PRO A 161 -20.15 -12.02 16.90
N TYR A 162 -21.18 -12.87 16.81
CA TYR A 162 -21.18 -14.19 17.45
C TYR A 162 -20.20 -15.17 16.79
N GLU A 163 -20.16 -15.17 15.46
CA GLU A 163 -19.23 -16.01 14.69
C GLU A 163 -17.79 -15.55 14.88
N ALA A 164 -17.54 -14.23 14.91
CA ALA A 164 -16.22 -13.67 15.20
C ALA A 164 -15.73 -14.08 16.60
N VAL A 165 -16.58 -14.06 17.61
CA VAL A 165 -16.22 -14.52 18.98
C VAL A 165 -15.91 -16.02 19.00
N ALA A 166 -16.65 -16.84 18.26
CA ALA A 166 -16.37 -18.27 18.18
C ALA A 166 -15.02 -18.55 17.51
N VAL A 167 -14.77 -17.93 16.35
CA VAL A 167 -13.51 -18.11 15.60
C VAL A 167 -12.31 -17.61 16.39
N THR A 168 -12.44 -16.48 17.08
CA THR A 168 -11.34 -15.93 17.89
C THR A 168 -10.97 -16.84 19.06
N ARG A 169 -11.95 -17.46 19.73
CA ARG A 169 -11.68 -18.46 20.78
C ARG A 169 -10.91 -19.66 20.24
N ILE A 170 -11.39 -20.23 19.14
CA ILE A 170 -10.75 -21.37 18.46
C ILE A 170 -9.32 -21.01 18.04
N ALA A 171 -9.12 -19.83 17.45
CA ALA A 171 -7.81 -19.35 17.03
C ALA A 171 -6.84 -19.18 18.20
N VAL A 172 -7.32 -18.71 19.36
CA VAL A 172 -6.50 -18.57 20.57
C VAL A 172 -6.11 -19.93 21.14
N GLU A 173 -7.04 -20.90 21.17
CA GLU A 173 -6.75 -22.25 21.65
C GLU A 173 -5.72 -22.96 20.76
N HIS A 174 -5.93 -22.96 19.44
CA HIS A 174 -4.95 -23.52 18.51
C HIS A 174 -3.62 -22.76 18.48
N GLY A 175 -3.65 -21.43 18.67
CA GLY A 175 -2.45 -20.62 18.75
C GLY A 175 -1.58 -20.97 19.95
N LYS A 176 -2.20 -21.24 21.11
CA LYS A 176 -1.50 -21.71 22.30
C LYS A 176 -0.87 -23.08 22.08
N VAL A 177 -1.64 -24.02 21.52
CA VAL A 177 -1.14 -25.38 21.22
C VAL A 177 0.03 -25.33 20.24
N ALA A 178 -0.10 -24.59 19.13
CA ALA A 178 0.97 -24.47 18.14
C ALA A 178 2.22 -23.78 18.71
N TRP A 179 2.05 -22.81 19.59
CA TRP A 179 3.17 -22.15 20.28
C TRP A 179 3.87 -23.10 21.24
N ASP A 180 3.12 -23.85 22.06
CA ASP A 180 3.67 -24.81 23.00
C ASP A 180 4.42 -25.94 22.28
N ASP A 181 3.90 -26.41 21.14
CA ASP A 181 4.56 -27.39 20.28
C ASP A 181 5.84 -26.83 19.65
N PHE A 182 5.84 -25.56 19.23
CA PHE A 182 7.05 -24.90 18.71
C PHE A 182 8.14 -24.78 19.78
N VAL A 183 7.77 -24.40 21.00
CA VAL A 183 8.70 -24.29 22.14
C VAL A 183 9.24 -25.66 22.58
N ARG A 184 8.45 -26.73 22.45
CA ARG A 184 8.89 -28.11 22.78
C ARG A 184 9.59 -28.82 21.63
N SER A 185 9.61 -28.27 20.43
CA SER A 185 10.18 -28.95 19.27
C SER A 185 11.69 -29.15 19.46
N PRO A 186 12.21 -30.39 19.46
CA PRO A 186 13.64 -30.64 19.55
C PRO A 186 14.36 -30.08 18.30
N GLU A 187 15.60 -29.61 18.46
CA GLU A 187 16.40 -29.11 17.34
C GLU A 187 16.49 -30.17 16.22
N PRO A 188 16.38 -29.76 14.94
CA PRO A 188 16.47 -30.71 13.83
C PRO A 188 17.84 -31.37 13.83
N HIS A 189 17.86 -32.69 13.61
CA HIS A 189 19.09 -33.44 13.45
C HIS A 189 19.88 -32.88 12.27
N VAL A 190 21.15 -32.54 12.52
CA VAL A 190 22.09 -32.07 11.49
C VAL A 190 22.20 -33.15 10.42
N TYR A 191 21.65 -32.90 9.23
CA TYR A 191 21.84 -33.79 8.09
C TYR A 191 23.26 -33.60 7.56
N SER A 192 24.17 -34.50 7.96
CA SER A 192 25.52 -34.57 7.39
C SER A 192 25.43 -35.18 5.99
N PRO A 193 25.77 -34.46 4.90
CA PRO A 193 25.85 -35.06 3.58
C PRO A 193 27.07 -35.97 3.55
N ARG A 194 26.88 -37.27 3.80
CA ARG A 194 27.94 -38.25 3.60
C ARG A 194 28.03 -38.53 2.10
N THR A 195 29.01 -37.88 1.49
CA THR A 195 29.64 -38.21 0.21
C THR A 195 29.82 -39.71 0.07
N ASN A 196 29.14 -40.33 -0.89
CA ASN A 196 29.54 -41.60 -1.50
C ASN A 196 29.41 -41.43 -3.02
N GLU A 197 30.34 -40.69 -3.62
CA GLU A 197 30.85 -41.07 -4.94
C GLU A 197 31.92 -42.16 -4.74
N SER A 198 32.05 -43.02 -5.74
CA SER A 198 33.13 -44.00 -5.92
C SER A 198 32.95 -45.39 -5.28
N SER A 199 32.26 -46.26 -6.02
CA SER A 199 32.85 -47.55 -6.43
C SER A 199 32.07 -48.10 -7.63
N ALA A 200 32.44 -47.60 -8.82
CA ALA A 200 32.45 -48.44 -10.01
C ALA A 200 33.55 -49.51 -9.84
N SER A 201 33.44 -50.58 -10.63
CA SER A 201 34.39 -51.69 -10.88
C SER A 201 34.66 -52.67 -9.73
N ASP A 202 34.11 -53.88 -9.86
CA ASP A 202 34.85 -55.15 -10.07
C ASP A 202 33.82 -56.31 -10.11
N SER A 203 33.63 -56.99 -11.25
CA SER A 203 34.23 -58.30 -11.60
C SER A 203 33.84 -59.35 -10.53
N GLU A 204 32.97 -60.34 -10.76
CA GLU A 204 33.06 -61.46 -11.72
C GLU A 204 31.72 -62.23 -11.77
#